data_AF-A0A0L6T6R5-F1
#
_entry.id   AF-A0A0L6T6R5-F1
#
_cell.length_a   1.000
_cell.length_b   1.000
_cell.length_c   1.000
_cell.angle_alpha   90.00
_cell.angle_beta   90.00
_cell.angle_gamma   90.00
#
_symmetry.space_group_name_H-M   'P 1'
#
loop_
_entity.id
_entity.type
_entity.pdbx_description
1 polymer ?
#
loop_
_entity_poly.entity_id
_entity_poly.type
_entity_poly.pdbx_seq_one_letter_code
_entity_poly.pdbx_strand_id
1 'polypeptide(L)'
;MPRNIEIKARVADLPALQARVAALAQHGPELIEQDDTFFHCTHGRLKLRAFADGRGELIAYERPDATGPKTSSYLITPTADPDALRATLARSLGEVGRVRKQRVLFLVGRTRIHLDRVEGLGEFLELEVVLRDGEDDRAGVDEAHSLLKQLGVPACELQSGAYIDLLAAAGTAAASALR
;
A
#
# COMPACT_ATOMS: atom_id res chain seq x y z
N MET A 1 -2.15 -11.54 -15.70
CA MET A 1 -2.52 -10.98 -14.37
C MET A 1 -1.86 -9.63 -14.26
N PRO A 2 -2.57 -8.59 -13.80
CA PRO A 2 -2.00 -7.26 -13.68
C PRO A 2 -0.84 -7.27 -12.67
N ARG A 3 0.19 -6.49 -12.97
CA ARG A 3 1.43 -6.38 -12.18
C ARG A 3 1.80 -4.92 -12.01
N ASN A 4 2.40 -4.58 -10.89
CA ASN A 4 3.06 -3.30 -10.68
C ASN A 4 4.42 -3.50 -10.02
N ILE A 5 5.29 -2.51 -10.19
CA ILE A 5 6.46 -2.35 -9.33
C ILE A 5 6.04 -1.45 -8.18
N GLU A 6 6.07 -1.97 -6.96
CA GLU A 6 5.76 -1.20 -5.77
C GLU A 6 7.00 -0.89 -4.93
N ILE A 7 6.99 0.28 -4.27
CA ILE A 7 7.97 0.65 -3.25
C ILE A 7 7.29 1.48 -2.17
N LYS A 8 7.77 1.34 -0.94
CA LYS A 8 7.25 2.04 0.23
C LYS A 8 8.38 2.75 0.96
N ALA A 9 8.12 3.97 1.42
CA ALA A 9 9.03 4.73 2.25
C ALA A 9 8.29 5.34 3.43
N ARG A 10 8.94 5.43 4.58
CA ARG A 10 8.49 6.28 5.68
C ARG A 10 8.75 7.74 5.31
N VAL A 11 7.90 8.64 5.79
CA VAL A 11 8.00 10.08 5.49
C VAL A 11 7.93 10.86 6.80
N ALA A 12 8.86 11.80 6.99
CA ALA A 12 8.89 12.67 8.17
C ALA A 12 8.02 13.93 8.03
N ASP A 13 7.86 14.42 6.79
CA ASP A 13 7.06 15.62 6.46
C ASP A 13 6.23 15.35 5.21
N LEU A 14 5.02 14.81 5.42
CA LEU A 14 4.10 14.51 4.33
C LEU A 14 3.62 15.76 3.59
N PRO A 15 3.30 16.90 4.24
CA PRO A 15 2.95 18.15 3.53
C PRO A 15 4.04 18.62 2.55
N ALA A 16 5.32 18.62 2.96
CA ALA A 16 6.40 19.02 2.08
C ALA A 16 6.57 18.05 0.90
N LEU A 17 6.41 16.73 1.13
CA LEU A 17 6.43 15.74 0.07
C LEU A 17 5.24 15.90 -0.89
N GLN A 18 4.05 16.17 -0.36
CA GLN A 18 2.85 16.39 -1.16
C GLN A 18 3.02 17.55 -2.14
N ALA A 19 3.67 18.65 -1.73
CA ALA A 19 3.97 19.75 -2.63
C ALA A 19 4.88 19.32 -3.80
N ARG A 20 5.90 18.48 -3.53
CA ARG A 20 6.78 17.94 -4.59
C ARG A 20 6.05 16.98 -5.52
N VAL A 21 5.19 16.11 -4.98
CA VAL A 21 4.37 15.19 -5.79
C VAL A 21 3.40 15.97 -6.67
N ALA A 22 2.71 16.97 -6.12
CA ALA A 22 1.75 17.79 -6.86
C ALA A 22 2.40 18.54 -8.05
N ALA A 23 3.68 18.92 -7.94
CA ALA A 23 4.41 19.55 -9.03
C ALA A 23 4.72 18.60 -10.20
N LEU A 24 4.68 17.27 -9.99
CA LEU A 24 4.94 16.25 -11.00
C LEU A 24 3.67 15.58 -11.54
N ALA A 25 2.59 15.62 -10.76
CA ALA A 25 1.36 14.89 -11.03
C ALA A 25 0.55 15.50 -12.17
N GLN A 26 -0.02 14.65 -13.03
CA GLN A 26 -1.03 15.07 -14.00
C GLN A 26 -2.46 14.95 -13.43
N HIS A 27 -2.66 14.14 -12.39
CA HIS A 27 -3.96 13.98 -11.72
C HIS A 27 -3.80 13.87 -10.20
N GLY A 28 -4.86 14.22 -9.48
CA GLY A 28 -4.89 14.33 -8.02
C GLY A 28 -4.74 15.78 -7.55
N PRO A 29 -4.80 16.05 -6.23
CA PRO A 29 -4.97 15.07 -5.15
C PRO A 29 -6.38 14.47 -5.10
N GLU A 30 -6.47 13.17 -4.86
CA GLU A 30 -7.71 12.48 -4.50
C GLU A 30 -7.58 11.91 -3.09
N LEU A 31 -8.46 12.32 -2.18
CA LEU A 31 -8.49 11.80 -0.81
C LEU A 31 -9.36 10.54 -0.76
N ILE A 32 -8.82 9.47 -0.19
CA ILE A 32 -9.46 8.17 -0.09
C ILE A 32 -9.30 7.64 1.33
N GLU A 33 -10.42 7.39 2.01
CA GLU A 33 -10.43 6.68 3.29
C GLU A 33 -10.47 5.18 3.04
N GLN A 34 -9.55 4.44 3.67
CA GLN A 34 -9.42 3.00 3.47
C GLN A 34 -9.37 2.26 4.80
N ASP A 35 -10.17 1.20 4.87
CA ASP A 35 -10.21 0.26 5.99
C ASP A 35 -9.92 -1.14 5.46
N ASP A 36 -8.67 -1.57 5.58
CA ASP A 36 -8.17 -2.84 5.06
C ASP A 36 -8.19 -3.91 6.17
N THR A 37 -8.92 -5.00 5.99
CA THR A 37 -8.85 -6.20 6.85
C THR A 37 -8.06 -7.30 6.16
N PHE A 38 -7.07 -7.86 6.84
CA PHE A 38 -6.21 -8.93 6.34
C PHE A 38 -6.65 -10.26 6.93
N PHE A 39 -6.64 -11.30 6.09
CA PHE A 39 -7.06 -12.65 6.47
C PHE A 39 -5.92 -13.64 6.25
N HIS A 40 -5.95 -14.76 6.97
CA HIS A 40 -5.05 -15.85 6.65
C HIS A 40 -5.41 -16.45 5.29
N CYS A 41 -4.41 -16.84 4.52
CA CYS A 41 -4.57 -17.57 3.27
C CYS A 41 -3.38 -18.49 3.04
N THR A 42 -3.55 -19.52 2.21
CA THR A 42 -2.52 -20.51 1.93
C THR A 42 -1.46 -20.01 0.94
N HIS A 43 -1.81 -19.05 0.09
CA HIS A 43 -0.95 -18.48 -0.94
C HIS A 43 -1.02 -16.96 -0.94
N GLY A 44 0.13 -16.31 -1.07
CA GLY A 44 0.23 -14.86 -1.13
C GLY A 44 -0.41 -14.18 0.10
N ARG A 45 -1.17 -13.13 -0.17
CA ARG A 45 -1.85 -12.31 0.85
C ARG A 45 -3.26 -12.00 0.40
N LEU A 46 -4.19 -11.99 1.35
CA LEU A 46 -5.58 -11.65 1.11
C LEU A 46 -6.00 -10.49 2.02
N LYS A 47 -6.58 -9.45 1.42
CA LYS A 47 -7.19 -8.36 2.16
C LYS A 47 -8.54 -7.95 1.56
N LEU A 48 -9.44 -7.51 2.42
CA LEU A 48 -10.66 -6.81 2.04
C LEU A 48 -10.50 -5.33 2.38
N ARG A 49 -10.61 -4.47 1.37
CA ARG A 49 -10.64 -3.02 1.51
C ARG A 49 -12.08 -2.55 1.54
N ALA A 50 -12.46 -1.80 2.55
CA ALA A 50 -13.72 -1.05 2.58
C ALA A 50 -13.45 0.44 2.38
N PHE A 51 -14.36 1.12 1.68
CA PHE A 51 -14.36 2.55 1.45
C PHE A 51 -15.52 3.23 2.20
N ALA A 52 -15.42 4.55 2.40
CA ALA A 52 -16.43 5.32 3.14
C ALA A 52 -17.82 5.36 2.46
N ASP A 53 -17.89 5.08 1.14
CA ASP A 53 -19.13 5.05 0.38
C ASP A 53 -19.88 3.70 0.43
N GLY A 54 -19.41 2.77 1.27
CA GLY A 54 -20.01 1.46 1.46
C GLY A 54 -19.57 0.39 0.45
N ARG A 55 -18.77 0.75 -0.57
CA ARG A 55 -18.18 -0.23 -1.48
C ARG A 55 -16.94 -0.86 -0.88
N GLY A 56 -16.52 -2.00 -1.43
CA GLY A 56 -15.25 -2.61 -1.09
C GLY A 56 -14.62 -3.41 -2.22
N GLU A 57 -13.42 -3.88 -1.96
CA GLU A 57 -12.60 -4.68 -2.87
C GLU A 57 -11.95 -5.83 -2.11
N LEU A 58 -12.18 -7.06 -2.56
CA LEU A 58 -11.39 -8.21 -2.14
C LEU A 58 -10.15 -8.30 -3.03
N ILE A 59 -8.98 -8.29 -2.40
CA ILE A 59 -7.70 -8.17 -3.08
C ILE A 59 -6.81 -9.33 -2.67
N ALA A 60 -6.53 -10.22 -3.61
CA ALA A 60 -5.51 -11.25 -3.49
C ALA A 60 -4.24 -10.76 -4.19
N TYR A 61 -3.09 -10.83 -3.54
CA TYR A 61 -1.84 -10.36 -4.12
C TYR A 61 -0.62 -11.13 -3.61
N GLU A 62 0.44 -11.12 -4.40
CA GLU A 62 1.71 -11.75 -4.07
C GLU A 62 2.86 -10.80 -4.42
N ARG A 63 3.78 -10.64 -3.47
CA ARG A 63 5.02 -9.86 -3.62
C ARG A 63 6.08 -10.37 -2.64
N PRO A 64 7.38 -10.25 -2.96
CA PRO A 64 8.44 -10.56 -2.02
C PRO A 64 8.56 -9.49 -0.93
N ASP A 65 8.95 -9.89 0.28
CA ASP A 65 9.28 -8.96 1.36
C ASP A 65 10.68 -8.36 1.17
N ALA A 66 10.75 -7.33 0.31
CA ALA A 66 11.97 -6.57 0.03
C ALA A 66 11.77 -5.08 0.33
N THR A 67 12.82 -4.37 0.70
CA THR A 67 12.79 -2.91 0.96
C THR A 67 12.75 -2.08 -0.32
N GLY A 68 13.36 -2.57 -1.40
CA GLY A 68 13.42 -1.90 -2.70
C GLY A 68 12.17 -2.04 -3.58
N PRO A 69 12.22 -1.52 -4.84
CA PRO A 69 11.20 -1.75 -5.84
C PRO A 69 11.02 -3.25 -6.07
N LYS A 70 9.77 -3.70 -6.09
CA LYS A 70 9.43 -5.12 -6.12
C LYS A 70 8.17 -5.34 -6.94
N THR A 71 8.16 -6.42 -7.69
CA THR A 71 7.00 -6.82 -8.47
C THR A 71 5.92 -7.36 -7.53
N SER A 72 4.73 -6.80 -7.68
CA SER A 72 3.52 -7.27 -7.02
C SER A 72 2.51 -7.66 -8.09
N SER A 73 1.95 -8.85 -7.96
CA SER A 73 0.87 -9.35 -8.82
C SER A 73 -0.41 -9.43 -8.01
N TYR A 74 -1.54 -9.08 -8.62
CA TYR A 74 -2.78 -8.95 -7.86
C TYR A 74 -4.02 -9.29 -8.67
N LEU A 75 -5.09 -9.61 -7.94
CA LEU A 75 -6.45 -9.73 -8.42
C LEU A 75 -7.34 -8.89 -7.50
N ILE A 76 -8.24 -8.12 -8.10
CA ILE A 76 -9.19 -7.26 -7.41
C ILE A 76 -10.58 -7.68 -7.82
N THR A 77 -11.44 -7.96 -6.86
CA THR A 77 -12.86 -8.24 -7.07
C THR A 77 -13.70 -7.26 -6.27
N PRO A 78 -14.57 -6.46 -6.90
CA PRO A 78 -15.41 -5.50 -6.19
C PRO A 78 -16.51 -6.21 -5.39
N THR A 79 -16.94 -5.59 -4.29
CA THR A 79 -18.12 -5.97 -3.51
C THR A 79 -18.94 -4.73 -3.15
N ALA A 80 -20.26 -4.88 -3.10
CA ALA A 80 -21.19 -3.86 -2.62
C ALA A 80 -21.54 -4.04 -1.13
N ASP A 81 -21.05 -5.10 -0.49
CA ASP A 81 -21.28 -5.40 0.93
C ASP A 81 -19.98 -5.89 1.59
N PRO A 82 -19.03 -4.98 1.86
CA PRO A 82 -17.76 -5.34 2.49
C PRO A 82 -17.96 -5.86 3.91
N ASP A 83 -18.95 -5.40 4.66
CA ASP A 83 -19.10 -5.80 6.06
C ASP A 83 -19.61 -7.24 6.19
N ALA A 84 -20.59 -7.66 5.38
CA ALA A 84 -20.99 -9.07 5.35
C ALA A 84 -19.88 -9.98 4.82
N LEU A 85 -19.14 -9.53 3.80
CA LEU A 85 -18.00 -10.29 3.28
C LEU A 85 -16.89 -10.44 4.33
N ARG A 86 -16.60 -9.37 5.10
CA ARG A 86 -15.63 -9.40 6.20
C ARG A 86 -16.02 -10.44 7.23
N ALA A 87 -17.28 -10.43 7.70
CA ALA A 87 -17.78 -11.39 8.68
C ALA A 87 -17.65 -12.84 8.17
N THR A 88 -17.96 -13.07 6.90
CA THR A 88 -17.87 -14.39 6.26
C THR A 88 -16.41 -14.88 6.19
N LEU A 89 -15.49 -14.03 5.76
CA LEU A 89 -14.07 -14.36 5.65
C LEU A 89 -13.41 -14.51 7.02
N ALA A 90 -13.74 -13.65 7.98
CA ALA A 90 -13.24 -13.74 9.35
C ALA A 90 -13.61 -15.08 10.00
N ARG A 91 -14.86 -15.54 9.80
CA ARG A 91 -15.31 -16.85 10.29
C ARG A 91 -14.62 -18.02 9.61
N SER A 92 -14.29 -17.89 8.32
CA SER A 92 -13.77 -19.00 7.50
C SER A 92 -12.25 -19.13 7.56
N LEU A 93 -11.54 -18.00 7.63
CA LEU A 93 -10.08 -17.91 7.49
C LEU A 93 -9.41 -17.35 8.74
N GLY A 94 -10.15 -16.66 9.62
CA GLY A 94 -9.57 -15.85 10.68
C GLY A 94 -9.01 -14.52 10.18
N GLU A 95 -8.99 -13.52 11.06
CA GLU A 95 -8.40 -12.21 10.79
C GLU A 95 -6.94 -12.16 11.28
N VAL A 96 -6.05 -11.65 10.43
CA VAL A 96 -4.67 -11.29 10.79
C VAL A 96 -4.66 -9.94 11.49
N GLY A 97 -5.51 -9.02 11.03
CA GLY A 97 -5.72 -7.72 11.64
C GLY A 97 -6.21 -6.67 10.64
N ARG A 98 -6.27 -5.42 11.10
CA ARG A 98 -6.93 -4.31 10.38
C ARG A 98 -6.00 -3.11 10.28
N VAL A 99 -5.98 -2.48 9.11
CA VAL A 99 -5.20 -1.26 8.82
C VAL A 99 -6.17 -0.18 8.36
N ARG A 100 -6.25 0.90 9.12
CA ARG A 100 -7.02 2.10 8.76
C ARG A 100 -6.09 3.21 8.34
N LYS A 101 -6.43 3.88 7.25
CA LYS A 101 -5.60 4.97 6.71
C LYS A 101 -6.37 5.97 5.88
N GLN A 102 -5.83 7.19 5.84
CA GLN A 102 -6.17 8.21 4.87
C GLN A 102 -5.10 8.22 3.79
N ARG A 103 -5.50 8.12 2.53
CA ARG A 103 -4.62 8.10 1.37
C ARG A 103 -4.90 9.33 0.51
N VAL A 104 -3.85 10.03 0.12
CA VAL A 104 -3.91 11.01 -0.97
C VAL A 104 -3.26 10.39 -2.21
N LEU A 105 -4.05 10.19 -3.25
CA LEU A 105 -3.60 9.62 -4.53
C LEU A 105 -3.27 10.74 -5.53
N PHE A 106 -2.14 10.55 -6.20
CA PHE A 106 -1.73 11.28 -7.40
C PHE A 106 -1.35 10.31 -8.52
N LEU A 107 -1.48 10.77 -9.77
CA LEU A 107 -0.97 10.03 -10.93
C LEU A 107 0.15 10.80 -11.61
N VAL A 108 1.29 10.14 -11.80
CA VAL A 108 2.42 10.60 -12.63
C VAL A 108 2.62 9.60 -13.77
N GLY A 109 2.10 9.91 -14.95
CA GLY A 109 2.05 8.99 -16.09
C GLY A 109 1.23 7.75 -15.73
N ARG A 110 1.90 6.60 -15.69
CA ARG A 110 1.31 5.31 -15.27
C ARG A 110 1.55 4.97 -13.79
N THR A 111 2.34 5.79 -13.10
CA THR A 111 2.70 5.55 -11.70
C THR A 111 1.65 6.17 -10.80
N ARG A 112 1.12 5.36 -9.88
CA ARG A 112 0.28 5.83 -8.79
C ARG A 112 1.17 6.19 -7.62
N ILE A 113 0.97 7.38 -7.08
CA ILE A 113 1.69 7.88 -5.91
C ILE A 113 0.69 8.01 -4.78
N HIS A 114 0.90 7.24 -3.72
CA HIS A 114 0.07 7.24 -2.53
C HIS A 114 0.80 7.92 -1.38
N LEU A 115 0.17 8.93 -0.80
CA LEU A 115 0.61 9.55 0.46
C LEU A 115 -0.34 9.06 1.55
N ASP A 116 0.16 8.19 2.41
CA ASP A 116 -0.65 7.47 3.39
C ASP A 116 -0.38 8.01 4.80
N ARG A 117 -1.46 8.31 5.53
CA ARG A 117 -1.47 8.44 6.98
C ARG A 117 -2.11 7.21 7.57
N VAL A 118 -1.31 6.39 8.24
CA VAL A 118 -1.73 5.08 8.76
C VAL A 118 -1.87 5.14 10.28
N GLU A 119 -3.05 4.76 10.77
CA GLU A 119 -3.33 4.70 12.20
C GLU A 119 -2.31 3.79 12.91
N GLY A 120 -1.67 4.31 13.95
CA GLY A 120 -0.64 3.58 14.73
C GLY A 120 0.75 3.48 14.09
N LEU A 121 0.96 3.94 12.84
CA LEU A 121 2.27 3.86 12.17
C LEU A 121 2.84 5.18 11.67
N GLY A 122 2.00 6.20 11.43
CA GLY A 122 2.44 7.51 10.94
C GLY A 122 2.31 7.67 9.42
N GLU A 123 3.23 8.41 8.82
CA GLU A 123 3.14 8.89 7.43
C GLU A 123 4.07 8.13 6.48
N PHE A 124 3.58 7.84 5.27
CA PHE A 124 4.28 7.02 4.29
C PHE A 124 4.03 7.49 2.86
N LEU A 125 4.98 7.13 1.99
CA LEU A 125 4.87 7.17 0.55
C LEU A 125 4.78 5.73 0.02
N GLU A 126 3.86 5.44 -0.88
CA GLU A 126 3.95 4.28 -1.77
C GLU A 126 3.96 4.74 -3.24
N LEU A 127 4.84 4.15 -4.05
CA LEU A 127 4.78 4.25 -5.51
C LEU A 127 4.34 2.90 -6.06
N GLU A 128 3.43 2.91 -7.03
CA GLU A 128 3.01 1.73 -7.79
C GLU A 128 3.10 2.02 -9.29
N VAL A 129 4.15 1.51 -9.94
CA VAL A 129 4.35 1.64 -11.38
C VAL A 129 3.62 0.50 -12.07
N VAL A 130 2.48 0.78 -12.72
CA VAL A 130 1.67 -0.26 -13.38
C VAL A 130 2.38 -0.75 -14.65
N LEU A 131 2.61 -2.06 -14.73
CA LEU A 131 3.26 -2.68 -15.88
C LEU A 131 2.23 -3.06 -16.95
N ARG A 132 2.63 -2.94 -18.21
CA ARG A 132 1.86 -3.49 -19.34
C ARG A 132 2.03 -5.01 -19.39
N ASP A 133 1.09 -5.68 -20.03
CA ASP A 133 1.20 -7.13 -20.23
C ASP A 133 2.48 -7.48 -21.00
N GLY A 134 3.29 -8.37 -20.42
CA GLY A 134 4.57 -8.81 -21.00
C GLY A 134 5.73 -7.82 -20.85
N GLU A 135 5.55 -6.69 -20.16
CA GLU A 135 6.64 -5.74 -19.91
C GLU A 135 7.67 -6.30 -18.92
N ASP A 136 8.95 -5.96 -19.15
CA ASP A 136 10.06 -6.27 -18.24
C ASP A 136 9.99 -5.38 -16.99
N ASP A 137 10.17 -6.02 -15.83
CA ASP A 137 10.15 -5.39 -14.51
C ASP A 137 11.20 -4.29 -14.41
N ARG A 138 12.33 -4.43 -15.12
CA ARG A 138 13.42 -3.43 -15.12
C ARG A 138 12.94 -2.03 -15.49
N ALA A 139 12.05 -1.92 -16.47
CA ALA A 139 11.52 -0.62 -16.88
C ALA A 139 10.71 0.05 -15.77
N GLY A 140 9.92 -0.73 -15.03
CA GLY A 140 9.17 -0.22 -13.88
C GLY A 140 10.06 0.11 -12.68
N VAL A 141 11.11 -0.68 -12.46
CA VAL A 141 12.11 -0.43 -11.40
C VAL A 141 12.88 0.87 -11.65
N ASP A 142 13.32 1.10 -12.89
CA ASP A 142 14.01 2.34 -13.29
C ASP A 142 13.11 3.56 -13.13
N GLU A 143 11.83 3.44 -13.50
CA GLU A 143 10.82 4.50 -13.31
C GLU A 143 10.60 4.80 -11.82
N ALA A 144 10.46 3.78 -10.98
CA ALA A 144 10.31 3.93 -9.53
C ALA A 144 11.54 4.64 -8.91
N HIS A 145 12.75 4.24 -9.29
CA HIS A 145 13.97 4.88 -8.81
C HIS A 145 14.11 6.33 -9.28
N SER A 146 13.74 6.63 -10.52
CA SER A 146 13.71 7.99 -11.04
C SER A 146 12.76 8.89 -10.23
N LEU A 147 11.56 8.39 -9.93
CA LEU A 147 10.59 9.13 -9.13
C LEU A 147 11.06 9.35 -7.69
N LEU A 148 11.64 8.34 -7.03
CA LEU A 148 12.20 8.51 -5.68
C LEU A 148 13.27 9.60 -5.64
N LYS A 149 14.15 9.63 -6.65
CA LYS A 149 15.18 10.65 -6.77
C LYS A 149 14.59 12.05 -6.95
N GLN A 150 13.60 12.19 -7.83
CA GLN A 150 12.91 13.47 -8.06
C GLN A 150 12.16 13.97 -6.81
N LEU A 151 11.57 13.04 -6.06
CA LEU A 151 10.84 13.34 -4.81
C LEU A 151 11.77 13.56 -3.61
N GLY A 152 13.07 13.32 -3.77
CA GLY A 152 14.07 13.47 -2.70
C GLY A 152 13.91 12.46 -1.58
N VAL A 153 13.44 11.24 -1.88
CA VAL A 153 13.25 10.18 -0.90
C VAL A 153 14.49 9.29 -0.86
N PRO A 154 15.26 9.28 0.25
CA PRO A 154 16.50 8.52 0.32
C PRO A 154 16.22 7.03 0.56
N ALA A 155 17.16 6.18 0.13
CA ALA A 155 17.04 4.73 0.25
C ALA A 155 16.92 4.22 1.70
N CYS A 156 17.43 4.98 2.68
CA CYS A 156 17.34 4.63 4.11
C CYS A 156 15.91 4.73 4.67
N GLU A 157 15.01 5.44 4.00
CA GLU A 157 13.60 5.55 4.41
C GLU A 157 12.74 4.41 3.87
N LEU A 158 13.28 3.59 2.96
CA LEU A 158 12.55 2.50 2.32
C LEU A 158 12.18 1.40 3.32
N GLN A 159 10.94 0.93 3.22
CA GLN A 159 10.36 -0.05 4.13
C GLN A 159 10.02 -1.34 3.39
N SER A 160 10.26 -2.48 4.05
CA SER A 160 9.76 -3.79 3.63
C SER A 160 8.41 -4.10 4.31
N GLY A 161 7.69 -5.08 3.76
CA GLY A 161 6.43 -5.55 4.35
C GLY A 161 5.20 -4.70 4.04
N ALA A 162 4.03 -5.24 4.39
CA ALA A 162 2.76 -4.53 4.43
C ALA A 162 2.62 -3.73 5.73
N TYR A 163 1.67 -2.78 5.76
CA TYR A 163 1.38 -2.04 6.99
C TYR A 163 0.94 -2.95 8.14
N ILE A 164 0.27 -4.08 7.85
CA ILE A 164 -0.11 -5.04 8.88
C ILE A 164 1.11 -5.68 9.57
N ASP A 165 2.19 -5.94 8.80
CA ASP A 165 3.43 -6.50 9.32
C ASP A 165 4.14 -5.47 10.22
N LEU A 166 4.15 -4.20 9.80
CA LEU A 166 4.71 -3.09 10.57
C LEU A 166 3.93 -2.84 11.87
N LEU A 167 2.59 -2.95 11.85
CA LEU A 167 1.75 -2.84 13.06
C LEU A 167 2.05 -3.97 14.05
N ALA A 168 2.17 -5.21 13.57
CA ALA A 168 2.52 -6.34 14.43
C ALA A 168 3.91 -6.16 15.08
N ALA A 169 4.88 -5.65 14.32
CA ALA A 169 6.21 -5.33 14.84
C ALA A 169 6.20 -4.18 15.87
N ALA A 170 5.40 -3.13 15.63
CA ALA A 170 5.27 -2.01 16.57
C ALA A 170 4.61 -2.45 17.89
N GLY A 171 3.56 -3.29 17.82
CA GLY A 171 2.87 -3.81 19.00
C GLY A 171 3.78 -4.70 19.87
N THR A 172 4.63 -5.52 19.25
CA THR A 172 5.59 -6.36 19.97
C THR A 172 6.71 -5.55 20.63
N ALA A 173 7.24 -4.53 19.95
CA ALA A 173 8.25 -3.62 20.52
C ALA A 173 7.71 -2.84 21.73
N ALA A 174 6.47 -2.32 21.64
CA ALA A 174 5.83 -1.63 22.76
C ALA A 174 5.65 -2.56 23.97
N ALA A 175 5.21 -3.81 23.76
CA ALA A 175 5.03 -4.78 24.83
C ALA A 175 6.35 -5.18 25.52
N SER A 176 7.47 -5.16 24.81
CA SER A 176 8.80 -5.46 25.36
C SER A 176 9.41 -4.29 26.15
N ALA A 177 9.06 -3.04 25.85
CA ALA A 177 9.54 -1.86 26.58
C ALA A 177 8.81 -1.62 27.91
N LEU A 178 7.69 -2.31 28.12
CA LEU A 178 6.85 -2.28 29.33
C LEU A 178 7.20 -3.40 30.34
N ARG A 179 8.24 -4.19 30.07
CA ARG A 179 8.77 -5.25 30.95
C ARG A 179 10.14 -4.86 31.47
#